data_AF-A0A2E8JPP2-F1
#
_entry.id   AF-A0A2E8JPP2-F1
#
_cell.length_a   1.000
_cell.length_b   1.000
_cell.length_c   1.000
_cell.angle_alpha   90.00
_cell.angle_beta   90.00
_cell.angle_gamma   90.00
#
_symmetry.space_group_name_H-M   'P 1'
#
loop_
_entity.id
_entity.type
_entity.pdbx_description
1 polymer ?
#
loop_
_entity_poly.entity_id
_entity_poly.type
_entity_poly.pdbx_seq_one_letter_code
_entity_poly.pdbx_strand_id
1 'polypeptide(L)'
;MDDERAWQSIYQNYRRGVIDYRQTYLMLYAAYDRWCKLATGASTMSDALEKASTLQLQVWRYFFKDDTSSMVLHMRKLFILNSVTPLSVGSVPVVLNDAYDWRGLMRLWYAARCLIVHGQGECGMIEAMLPSVHATLSLFMARILKAQAEDGNNRNSEQIERPN
;
A
#
# COMPACT_ATOMS: atom_id res chain seq x y z
N MET A 1 6.02 -45.68 -1.22
CA MET A 1 5.41 -45.06 -0.01
C MET A 1 6.17 -43.82 0.43
N ASP A 2 7.49 -43.71 0.17
CA ASP A 2 8.28 -42.51 0.47
C ASP A 2 8.11 -41.36 -0.54
N ASP A 3 7.90 -41.67 -1.83
CA ASP A 3 7.76 -40.64 -2.87
C ASP A 3 6.52 -39.76 -2.68
N GLU A 4 5.43 -40.33 -2.15
CA GLU A 4 4.19 -39.61 -1.91
C GLU A 4 4.31 -38.64 -0.71
N ARG A 5 5.08 -39.01 0.31
CA ARG A 5 5.41 -38.12 1.44
C ARG A 5 6.37 -37.01 1.03
N ALA A 6 7.37 -37.33 0.19
CA ALA A 6 8.28 -36.34 -0.37
C ALA A 6 7.51 -35.34 -1.26
N TRP A 7 6.60 -35.83 -2.10
CA TRP A 7 5.76 -34.99 -2.94
C TRP A 7 4.81 -34.10 -2.13
N GLN A 8 4.14 -34.63 -1.11
CA GLN A 8 3.30 -33.83 -0.23
C GLN A 8 4.10 -32.77 0.54
N SER A 9 5.32 -33.09 0.97
CA SER A 9 6.23 -32.13 1.63
C SER A 9 6.65 -31.02 0.67
N ILE A 10 7.08 -31.36 -0.56
CA ILE A 10 7.44 -30.39 -1.61
C ILE A 10 6.24 -29.52 -1.97
N TYR A 11 5.07 -30.11 -2.17
CA TYR A 11 3.84 -29.38 -2.50
C TYR A 11 3.39 -28.46 -1.36
N GLN A 12 3.48 -28.91 -0.10
CA GLN A 12 3.18 -28.06 1.06
C GLN A 12 4.20 -26.95 1.23
N ASN A 13 5.49 -27.22 1.02
CA ASN A 13 6.54 -26.19 1.08
C ASN A 13 6.43 -25.20 -0.08
N TYR A 14 6.08 -25.66 -1.28
CA TYR A 14 5.74 -24.82 -2.42
C TYR A 14 4.53 -23.95 -2.08
N ARG A 15 3.43 -24.53 -1.59
CA ARG A 15 2.23 -23.79 -1.18
C ARG A 15 2.48 -22.82 -0.03
N ARG A 16 3.38 -23.15 0.91
CA ARG A 16 3.83 -22.25 1.99
C ARG A 16 4.76 -21.15 1.47
N GLY A 17 5.51 -21.41 0.40
CA GLY A 17 6.40 -20.47 -0.28
C GLY A 17 5.69 -19.54 -1.27
N VAL A 18 4.50 -19.91 -1.74
CA VAL A 18 3.62 -19.01 -2.51
C VAL A 18 3.02 -18.01 -1.53
N ILE A 19 3.61 -16.81 -1.49
CA ILE A 19 3.01 -15.67 -0.81
C ILE A 19 1.63 -15.45 -1.45
N ASP A 20 0.57 -15.57 -0.65
CA ASP A 20 -0.75 -15.12 -1.06
C ASP A 20 -0.76 -13.59 -1.10
N TYR A 21 -0.26 -13.04 -2.21
CA TYR A 21 -0.21 -11.60 -2.45
C TYR A 21 -1.58 -10.95 -2.26
N ARG A 22 -2.67 -11.68 -2.52
CA ARG A 22 -4.03 -11.17 -2.31
C ARG A 22 -4.30 -11.01 -0.81
N GLN A 23 -4.09 -12.04 -0.01
CA GLN A 23 -4.33 -11.96 1.44
C GLN A 23 -3.41 -10.94 2.11
N THR A 24 -2.11 -10.94 1.77
CA THR A 24 -1.14 -9.97 2.31
C THR A 24 -1.52 -8.55 1.93
N TYR A 25 -1.92 -8.31 0.68
CA TYR A 25 -2.40 -7.01 0.23
C TYR A 25 -3.63 -6.54 1.00
N LEU A 26 -4.62 -7.41 1.21
CA LEU A 26 -5.84 -7.05 1.94
C LEU A 26 -5.56 -6.70 3.41
N MET A 27 -4.68 -7.45 4.08
CA MET A 27 -4.26 -7.13 5.46
C MET A 27 -3.55 -5.78 5.53
N LEU A 28 -2.64 -5.54 4.59
CA LEU A 28 -1.90 -4.28 4.53
C LEU A 28 -2.82 -3.08 4.24
N TYR A 29 -3.77 -3.25 3.32
CA TYR A 29 -4.77 -2.22 3.02
C TYR A 29 -5.66 -1.92 4.24
N ALA A 30 -6.05 -2.94 5.01
CA ALA A 30 -6.83 -2.73 6.23
C ALA A 30 -6.06 -1.90 7.28
N ALA A 31 -4.74 -2.12 7.41
CA ALA A 31 -3.89 -1.29 8.26
C ALA A 31 -3.80 0.15 7.75
N TYR A 32 -3.64 0.33 6.44
CA TYR A 32 -3.64 1.64 5.79
C TYR A 32 -4.96 2.40 5.95
N ASP A 33 -6.12 1.74 5.76
CA ASP A 33 -7.46 2.32 5.95
C ASP A 33 -7.61 2.87 7.38
N ARG A 34 -7.24 2.06 8.38
CA ARG A 34 -7.28 2.47 9.79
C ARG A 34 -6.37 3.67 10.04
N TRP A 35 -5.13 3.61 9.58
CA TRP A 35 -4.17 4.71 9.74
C TRP A 35 -4.67 5.99 9.09
N CYS A 36 -5.16 5.92 7.84
CA CYS A 36 -5.61 7.09 7.09
C CYS A 36 -6.80 7.77 7.79
N LYS A 37 -7.80 7.00 8.21
CA LYS A 37 -8.96 7.53 8.97
C LYS A 37 -8.56 8.20 10.27
N LEU A 38 -7.63 7.60 11.02
CA LEU A 38 -7.09 8.18 12.25
C LEU A 38 -6.35 9.49 11.97
N ALA A 39 -5.50 9.52 10.94
CA ALA A 39 -4.70 10.68 10.59
C ALA A 39 -5.57 11.87 10.10
N THR A 40 -6.70 11.59 9.46
CA THR A 40 -7.60 12.63 8.91
C THR A 40 -8.83 12.92 9.78
N GLY A 41 -9.06 12.16 10.85
CA GLY A 41 -10.28 12.22 11.66
C GLY A 41 -11.56 11.91 10.87
N ALA A 42 -11.48 11.05 9.85
CA ALA A 42 -12.61 10.71 8.99
C ALA A 42 -13.28 9.40 9.44
N SER A 43 -14.60 9.31 9.29
CA SER A 43 -15.38 8.11 9.61
C SER A 43 -15.36 7.07 8.48
N THR A 44 -15.29 7.54 7.22
CA THR A 44 -15.26 6.68 6.03
C THR A 44 -13.93 6.78 5.29
N MET A 45 -13.61 5.77 4.49
CA MET A 45 -12.38 5.79 3.70
C MET A 45 -12.45 6.80 2.54
N SER A 46 -13.64 6.99 1.96
CA SER A 46 -13.84 7.98 0.90
C SER A 46 -13.48 9.38 1.42
N ASP A 47 -14.03 9.76 2.57
CA ASP A 47 -13.75 11.06 3.19
C ASP A 47 -12.28 11.17 3.64
N ALA A 48 -11.70 10.07 4.12
CA ALA A 48 -10.29 10.04 4.51
C ALA A 48 -9.37 10.31 3.32
N LEU A 49 -9.65 9.72 2.15
CA LEU A 49 -8.88 9.94 0.92
C LEU A 49 -8.96 11.39 0.44
N GLU A 50 -10.14 12.01 0.52
CA GLU A 50 -10.33 13.42 0.17
C GLU A 50 -9.52 14.32 1.11
N LYS A 51 -9.63 14.11 2.43
CA LYS A 51 -8.91 14.91 3.44
C LYS A 51 -7.39 14.69 3.41
N ALA A 52 -6.93 13.47 3.15
CA ALA A 52 -5.50 13.18 3.12
C ALA A 52 -4.77 13.96 2.00
N SER A 53 -5.46 14.24 0.90
CA SER A 53 -4.93 15.03 -0.22
C SER A 53 -4.67 16.50 0.14
N THR A 54 -5.42 17.04 1.12
CA THR A 54 -5.34 18.42 1.57
C THR A 54 -4.44 18.60 2.80
N LEU A 55 -4.31 17.58 3.64
CA LEU A 55 -3.56 17.65 4.91
C LEU A 55 -2.05 17.41 4.80
N GLN A 56 -1.51 17.11 3.61
CA GLN A 56 -0.09 16.78 3.38
C GLN A 56 0.55 16.03 4.58
N LEU A 57 0.05 14.81 4.84
CA LEU A 57 0.52 14.00 5.97
C LEU A 57 2.06 13.98 6.00
N GLN A 58 2.65 14.29 7.16
CA GLN A 58 4.10 14.53 7.28
C GLN A 58 4.94 13.38 6.72
N VAL A 59 4.43 12.14 6.78
CA VAL A 59 5.06 10.95 6.19
C VAL A 59 5.43 11.15 4.72
N TRP A 60 4.59 11.85 3.95
CA TRP A 60 4.85 12.14 2.54
C TRP A 60 6.08 13.03 2.36
N ARG A 61 6.32 14.00 3.26
CA ARG A 61 7.53 14.85 3.20
C ARG A 61 8.81 14.04 3.35
N TYR A 62 8.78 12.97 4.16
CA TYR A 62 9.92 12.07 4.34
C TYR A 62 10.14 11.16 3.13
N PHE A 63 9.06 10.79 2.41
CA PHE A 63 9.19 10.07 1.13
C PHE A 63 9.92 10.90 0.07
N PHE A 64 9.84 12.22 0.07
CA PHE A 64 10.53 13.04 -0.93
C PHE A 64 12.01 13.31 -0.62
N LYS A 65 12.48 13.01 0.59
CA LYS A 65 13.84 13.40 1.04
C LYS A 65 14.83 12.25 1.10
N ASP A 66 14.38 11.02 1.32
CA ASP A 66 15.23 9.83 1.40
C ASP A 66 15.06 8.95 0.15
N ASP A 67 16.15 8.34 -0.30
CA ASP A 67 16.28 7.53 -1.53
C ASP A 67 15.05 6.64 -1.80
N THR A 68 14.20 7.13 -2.69
CA THR A 68 12.92 6.54 -3.10
C THR A 68 13.04 5.75 -4.40
N SER A 69 14.26 5.43 -4.83
CA SER A 69 14.52 4.72 -6.10
C SER A 69 13.65 3.48 -6.29
N SER A 70 13.44 2.69 -5.22
CA SER A 70 12.57 1.49 -5.24
C SER A 70 11.09 1.83 -5.46
N MET A 71 10.54 2.83 -4.74
CA MET A 71 9.15 3.24 -4.90
C MET A 71 8.89 3.90 -6.25
N VAL A 72 9.82 4.73 -6.73
CA VAL A 72 9.73 5.41 -8.02
C VAL A 72 9.66 4.41 -9.17
N LEU A 73 10.41 3.31 -9.12
CA LEU A 73 10.33 2.26 -10.13
C LEU A 73 8.92 1.66 -10.20
N HIS A 74 8.33 1.32 -9.06
CA HIS A 74 6.96 0.79 -9.01
C HIS A 74 5.92 1.83 -9.41
N MET A 75 6.10 3.09 -9.03
CA MET A 75 5.23 4.20 -9.44
C MET A 75 5.24 4.42 -10.95
N ARG A 76 6.41 4.38 -11.59
CA ARG A 76 6.52 4.46 -13.06
C ARG A 76 5.79 3.31 -13.74
N LYS A 77 5.94 2.09 -13.22
CA LYS A 77 5.24 0.92 -13.75
C LYS A 77 3.72 1.07 -13.59
N LEU A 78 3.26 1.52 -12.42
CA LEU A 78 1.83 1.78 -12.18
C LEU A 78 1.29 2.88 -13.09
N PHE A 79 2.03 3.97 -13.28
CA PHE A 79 1.64 5.05 -14.19
C PHE A 79 1.42 4.52 -15.60
N ILE A 80 2.40 3.80 -16.18
CA ILE A 80 2.29 3.23 -17.53
C ILE A 80 1.09 2.29 -17.64
N LEU A 81 0.93 1.35 -16.71
CA LEU A 81 -0.17 0.38 -16.74
C LEU A 81 -1.53 1.06 -16.57
N ASN A 82 -1.63 2.04 -15.67
CA ASN A 82 -2.86 2.78 -15.42
C ASN A 82 -3.24 3.72 -16.58
N SER A 83 -2.26 4.25 -17.31
CA SER A 83 -2.52 5.04 -18.54
C SER A 83 -3.11 4.18 -19.66
N VAL A 84 -2.72 2.90 -19.76
CA VAL A 84 -3.25 1.96 -20.76
C VAL A 84 -4.60 1.39 -20.32
N THR A 85 -4.75 1.06 -19.04
CA THR A 85 -5.97 0.47 -18.48
C THR A 85 -6.29 1.14 -17.14
N PRO A 86 -7.07 2.24 -17.16
CA PRO A 86 -7.47 2.91 -15.94
C PRO A 86 -8.30 1.99 -15.04
N LEU A 87 -7.90 1.85 -13.78
CA LEU A 87 -8.75 1.19 -12.79
C LEU A 87 -9.92 2.09 -12.45
N SER A 88 -11.07 1.54 -12.07
CA SER A 88 -12.25 2.34 -11.73
C SER A 88 -12.79 1.99 -10.35
N VAL A 89 -13.33 3.00 -9.66
CA VAL A 89 -14.15 2.81 -8.46
C VAL A 89 -15.59 3.15 -8.84
N GLY A 90 -16.44 2.13 -8.97
CA GLY A 90 -17.74 2.29 -9.62
C GLY A 90 -17.56 2.72 -11.08
N SER A 91 -18.16 3.85 -11.47
CA SER A 91 -18.05 4.42 -12.82
C SER A 91 -16.92 5.46 -12.98
N VAL A 92 -16.19 5.78 -11.91
CA VAL A 92 -15.17 6.84 -11.94
C VAL A 92 -13.79 6.23 -12.16
N PRO A 93 -13.09 6.58 -13.26
CA PRO A 93 -11.74 6.11 -13.49
C PRO A 93 -10.76 6.78 -12.54
N VAL A 94 -9.84 5.99 -12.01
CA VAL A 94 -8.65 6.44 -11.29
C VAL A 94 -7.53 6.58 -12.30
N VAL A 95 -7.03 7.82 -12.41
CA VAL A 95 -5.95 8.20 -13.32
C VAL A 95 -4.77 8.71 -12.49
N LEU A 96 -3.61 8.12 -12.71
CA LEU A 96 -2.32 8.66 -12.30
C LEU A 96 -1.86 9.69 -13.33
N ASN A 97 -1.57 10.91 -12.90
CA ASN A 97 -1.13 11.98 -13.80
C ASN A 97 0.34 11.84 -14.22
N ASP A 98 1.18 11.33 -13.31
CA ASP A 98 2.59 11.04 -13.55
C ASP A 98 3.13 10.02 -12.52
N ALA A 99 4.41 9.68 -12.63
CA ALA A 99 5.08 8.74 -11.74
C ALA A 99 5.37 9.28 -10.31
N TYR A 100 5.00 10.52 -10.02
CA TYR A 100 5.13 11.20 -8.73
C TYR A 100 3.76 11.52 -8.11
N ASP A 101 2.66 11.16 -8.78
CA ASP A 101 1.29 11.40 -8.34
C ASP A 101 0.87 10.45 -7.20
N TRP A 102 1.39 10.71 -6.00
CA TRP A 102 1.06 9.97 -4.79
C TRP A 102 -0.40 10.13 -4.37
N ARG A 103 -1.05 11.24 -4.75
CA ARG A 103 -2.49 11.44 -4.48
C ARG A 103 -3.33 10.47 -5.30
N GLY A 104 -3.00 10.35 -6.59
CA GLY A 104 -3.56 9.34 -7.47
C GLY A 104 -3.26 7.93 -6.98
N LEU A 105 -2.06 7.68 -6.44
CA LEU A 105 -1.66 6.38 -5.90
C LEU A 105 -2.58 5.90 -4.77
N MET A 106 -2.95 6.78 -3.84
CA MET A 106 -3.87 6.42 -2.74
C MET A 106 -5.23 5.94 -3.26
N ARG A 107 -5.75 6.62 -4.30
CA ARG A 107 -7.00 6.21 -4.96
C ARG A 107 -6.81 4.90 -5.72
N LEU A 108 -5.63 4.69 -6.31
CA LEU A 108 -5.31 3.45 -7.02
C LEU A 108 -5.25 2.25 -6.09
N TRP A 109 -4.66 2.38 -4.90
CA TRP A 109 -4.68 1.33 -3.87
C TRP A 109 -6.12 0.94 -3.50
N TYR A 110 -6.99 1.93 -3.31
CA TYR A 110 -8.40 1.67 -3.01
C TYR A 110 -9.13 0.98 -4.17
N ALA A 111 -8.93 1.44 -5.40
CA ALA A 111 -9.51 0.82 -6.59
C ALA A 111 -9.06 -0.64 -6.75
N ALA A 112 -7.75 -0.91 -6.63
CA ALA A 112 -7.21 -2.26 -6.67
C ALA A 112 -7.83 -3.16 -5.59
N ARG A 113 -8.00 -2.66 -4.36
CA ARG A 113 -8.68 -3.41 -3.29
C ARG A 113 -10.13 -3.73 -3.66
N CYS A 114 -10.87 -2.78 -4.21
CA CYS A 114 -12.26 -3.00 -4.61
C CYS A 114 -12.37 -4.09 -5.68
N LEU A 115 -11.53 -4.04 -6.71
CA LEU A 115 -11.47 -5.06 -7.76
C LEU A 115 -11.18 -6.46 -7.19
N ILE A 116 -10.18 -6.56 -6.31
CA ILE A 116 -9.83 -7.82 -5.62
C ILE A 116 -11.00 -8.36 -4.79
N VAL A 117 -11.68 -7.51 -4.02
CA VAL A 117 -12.75 -7.93 -3.11
C VAL A 117 -14.02 -8.31 -3.87
N HIS A 118 -14.36 -7.56 -4.92
CA HIS A 118 -15.55 -7.79 -5.72
C HIS A 118 -15.34 -8.80 -6.86
N GLY A 119 -14.11 -9.28 -7.06
CA GLY A 119 -13.79 -10.20 -8.16
C GLY A 119 -14.01 -9.56 -9.53
N GLN A 120 -13.82 -8.24 -9.63
CA GLN A 120 -14.04 -7.47 -10.85
C GLN A 120 -12.69 -7.19 -11.51
N GLY A 121 -12.58 -7.38 -12.83
CA GLY A 121 -11.36 -7.09 -13.57
C GLY A 121 -11.00 -8.06 -14.67
N GLU A 122 -10.47 -7.55 -15.79
CA GLU A 122 -9.80 -8.40 -16.78
C GLU A 122 -8.54 -9.00 -16.16
N CYS A 123 -8.54 -10.34 -16.07
CA CYS A 123 -7.60 -11.15 -15.29
C CYS A 123 -6.13 -10.72 -15.49
N GLY A 124 -5.67 -10.47 -16.71
CA GLY A 124 -4.25 -10.25 -16.98
C GLY A 124 -3.66 -8.90 -16.56
N MET A 125 -4.39 -7.78 -16.77
CA MET A 125 -3.83 -6.44 -16.53
C MET A 125 -3.81 -6.08 -15.04
N ILE A 126 -4.88 -6.42 -14.31
CA ILE A 126 -4.91 -6.19 -12.86
C ILE A 126 -3.88 -7.06 -12.16
N GLU A 127 -3.74 -8.34 -12.55
CA GLU A 127 -2.66 -9.21 -12.05
C GLU A 127 -1.26 -8.62 -12.29
N ALA A 128 -1.03 -7.97 -13.44
CA ALA A 128 0.25 -7.31 -13.73
C ALA A 128 0.51 -6.06 -12.86
N MET A 129 -0.55 -5.35 -12.46
CA MET A 129 -0.47 -4.16 -11.59
C MET A 129 -0.30 -4.52 -10.11
N LEU A 130 -0.96 -5.58 -9.65
CA LEU A 130 -1.04 -5.95 -8.22
C LEU A 130 0.31 -6.01 -7.50
N PRO A 131 1.39 -6.58 -8.07
CA PRO A 131 2.70 -6.57 -7.42
C PRO A 131 3.22 -5.16 -7.13
N SER A 132 2.98 -4.20 -8.04
CA SER A 132 3.45 -2.82 -7.86
C SER A 132 2.55 -2.02 -6.92
N VAL A 133 1.25 -2.27 -6.95
CA VAL A 133 0.29 -1.72 -5.97
C VAL A 133 0.66 -2.21 -4.57
N HIS A 134 0.93 -3.51 -4.42
CA HIS A 134 1.38 -4.10 -3.17
C HIS A 134 2.72 -3.52 -2.71
N ALA A 135 3.73 -3.50 -3.57
CA ALA A 135 5.07 -3.01 -3.23
C ALA A 135 5.05 -1.55 -2.77
N THR A 136 4.35 -0.67 -3.51
CA THR A 136 4.22 0.75 -3.12
C THR A 136 3.49 0.91 -1.79
N LEU A 137 2.43 0.14 -1.54
CA LEU A 137 1.73 0.17 -0.26
C LEU A 137 2.61 -0.38 0.88
N SER A 138 3.41 -1.42 0.65
CA SER A 138 4.32 -1.98 1.67
C SER A 138 5.39 -0.98 2.06
N LEU A 139 6.05 -0.37 1.07
CA LEU A 139 7.05 0.68 1.31
C LEU A 139 6.43 1.86 2.05
N PHE A 140 5.20 2.24 1.68
CA PHE A 140 4.45 3.29 2.34
C PHE A 140 4.25 3.01 3.84
N MET A 141 3.68 1.85 4.16
CA MET A 141 3.39 1.45 5.53
C MET A 141 4.67 1.23 6.36
N ALA A 142 5.75 0.74 5.76
CA ALA A 142 7.04 0.61 6.42
C ALA A 142 7.57 1.99 6.89
N ARG A 143 7.40 3.04 6.08
CA ARG A 143 7.81 4.39 6.49
C ARG A 143 6.91 4.98 7.56
N ILE A 144 5.60 4.70 7.53
CA ILE A 144 4.69 5.07 8.62
C ILE A 144 5.17 4.47 9.94
N LEU A 145 5.44 3.16 9.96
CA LEU A 145 5.90 2.48 11.16
C LEU A 145 7.24 3.03 11.65
N LYS A 146 8.18 3.29 10.73
CA LYS A 146 9.46 3.92 11.05
C LYS A 146 9.26 5.31 11.67
N ALA A 147 8.45 6.16 11.06
CA ALA A 147 8.17 7.50 11.58
C ALA A 147 7.49 7.47 12.95
N GLN A 148 6.54 6.56 13.17
CA GLN A 148 5.90 6.37 14.48
C GLN A 148 6.88 5.89 15.55
N ALA A 149 7.82 5.02 15.22
CA ALA A 149 8.87 4.57 16.13
C ALA A 149 9.85 5.71 16.48
N GLU A 150 10.23 6.52 15.49
CA GLU A 150 11.08 7.71 15.67
C GLU A 150 10.38 8.76 16.55
N ASP A 151 9.10 9.05 16.32
CA ASP A 151 8.30 9.96 17.14
C ASP A 151 8.11 9.46 18.58
N GLY A 152 7.89 8.15 18.76
CA GLY A 152 7.78 7.51 20.07
C GLY A 152 9.08 7.60 20.87
N ASN A 153 10.22 7.41 20.22
CA ASN A 153 11.53 7.57 20.85
C ASN A 153 11.78 9.02 21.28
N ASN A 154 11.49 10.00 20.43
CA ASN A 154 11.70 11.42 20.75
C ASN A 154 10.85 11.88 21.95
N ARG A 155 9.60 11.42 22.06
CA ARG A 155 8.73 11.74 23.22
C ARG A 155 9.23 11.14 24.53
N ASN A 156 9.84 9.95 24.47
CA ASN A 156 10.43 9.32 25.65
C ASN A 156 11.73 10.03 26.07
N SER A 157 12.52 10.52 25.10
CA SER A 157 13.73 11.32 25.37
C SER A 157 13.40 12.66 26.07
N GLU A 158 12.36 13.37 25.61
CA GLU A 158 11.93 14.65 26.21
C GLU A 158 11.37 14.53 27.63
N GLN A 159 10.87 13.35 28.03
CA GLN A 159 10.40 13.10 29.39
C GLN A 159 11.53 12.77 30.38
N ILE A 160 12.66 12.27 29.90
CA ILE A 160 13.82 11.91 30.75
C ILE A 160 14.67 13.15 31.08
N GLU A 161 14.62 14.20 30.25
CA GLU A 161 15.45 15.40 30.40
C GLU A 161 14.85 16.52 31.27
N ARG A 162 13.69 16.33 31.90
CA ARG A 162 13.19 17.31 32.89
C ARG A 162 13.81 17.02 34.26
N PRO A 163 14.80 17.82 34.73
CA PRO A 163 15.27 17.71 36.10
C PRO A 163 14.20 18.32 37.01
N ASN A 164 13.94 17.66 38.14
CA ASN A 164 13.26 18.29 39.28
C ASN A 164 14.12 19.42 39.85
#